data_AF-A0AA51Q9A5-F1
#
_entry.id   AF-A0AA51Q9A5-F1
#
_cell.length_a   1.000
_cell.length_b   1.000
_cell.length_c   1.000
_cell.angle_alpha   90.00
_cell.angle_beta   90.00
_cell.angle_gamma   90.00
#
_symmetry.space_group_name_H-M   'P 1'
#
loop_
_entity.id
_entity.type
_entity.pdbx_description
1 polymer ?
#
loop_
_entity_poly.entity_id
_entity_poly.type
_entity_poly.pdbx_seq_one_letter_code
_entity_poly.pdbx_strand_id
1 'polypeptide(L)' 'MRLYHTSNQLIIEHIPEMGDKNTITLPAIVRKKGSSANYKDGTLEVRIPKNIDMQFSEIDVTEIL' A
#
# COMPACT_ATOMS: atom_id res chain seq x y z
N MET A 1 -3.26 5.20 -17.97
CA MET A 1 -3.19 5.03 -16.51
C MET A 1 -3.06 3.55 -16.16
N ARG A 2 -2.10 3.18 -15.32
CA ARG A 2 -2.00 1.84 -14.71
C ARG A 2 -1.70 1.98 -13.23
N LEU A 3 -2.28 1.10 -12.43
CA LEU A 3 -2.10 1.07 -10.97
C LEU A 3 -1.57 -0.30 -10.55
N TYR A 4 -0.51 -0.28 -9.76
CA TYR A 4 0.09 -1.46 -9.16
C TYR A 4 0.34 -1.20 -7.68
N HIS A 5 0.36 -2.25 -6.87
CA HIS A 5 0.84 -2.12 -5.51
C HIS A 5 1.65 -3.33 -5.09
N THR A 6 2.63 -3.09 -4.23
CA THR A 6 3.33 -4.13 -3.47
C THR A 6 2.66 -4.28 -2.09
N SER A 7 3.34 -4.92 -1.15
CA SER A 7 2.91 -4.95 0.26
C SER A 7 3.10 -3.60 0.97
N ASN A 8 3.84 -2.65 0.40
CA ASN A 8 4.22 -1.40 1.07
C ASN A 8 4.29 -0.16 0.16
N GLN A 9 4.01 -0.29 -1.14
CA GLN A 9 4.06 0.81 -2.10
C GLN A 9 2.88 0.76 -3.07
N LEU A 10 2.40 1.94 -3.47
CA LEU A 10 1.50 2.16 -4.60
C LEU A 10 2.31 2.74 -5.76
N ILE A 11 2.14 2.21 -6.96
CA ILE A 11 2.81 2.64 -8.18
C ILE A 11 1.73 3.07 -9.18
N ILE A 12 1.84 4.32 -9.65
CA ILE A 12 0.89 4.96 -10.56
C ILE A 12 1.65 5.33 -11.83
N GLU A 13 1.22 4.80 -12.97
CA GLU A 13 1.83 5.10 -14.28
C GLU A 13 0.88 5.87 -15.19
N HIS A 14 1.46 6.76 -15.99
CA HIS A 14 0.82 7.61 -16.99
C HIS A 14 -0.13 8.67 -16.40
N ILE A 15 0.26 9.30 -15.27
CA ILE A 15 -0.41 10.45 -14.65
C ILE A 15 0.65 11.39 -14.06
N PRO A 16 0.55 12.71 -14.29
CA PRO A 16 -0.43 13.39 -15.14
C PRO A 16 -0.24 13.14 -16.64
N GLU A 17 0.99 12.85 -17.09
CA GLU A 17 1.33 12.66 -18.51
C GLU A 17 1.69 11.21 -18.86
N MET A 18 1.64 10.89 -20.15
CA MET A 18 2.01 9.57 -20.65
C MET A 18 3.52 9.36 -20.55
N GLY A 19 3.93 8.56 -19.57
CA GLY A 19 5.35 8.24 -19.33
C GLY A 19 5.73 8.48 -17.87
N ASP A 20 4.94 9.29 -17.16
CA ASP A 20 5.12 9.54 -15.74
C ASP A 20 4.94 8.26 -14.92
N LYS A 21 5.79 8.11 -13.91
CA LYS A 21 5.72 7.03 -12.94
C LYS A 21 5.91 7.58 -11.55
N ASN A 22 4.88 7.43 -10.72
CA ASN A 22 4.87 7.88 -9.34
C ASN A 22 4.83 6.67 -8.42
N THR A 23 5.66 6.68 -7.38
CA THR A 23 5.69 5.65 -6.35
C THR A 23 5.42 6.30 -5.01
N ILE A 24 4.41 5.80 -4.29
CA ILE A 24 3.99 6.30 -2.99
C ILE A 24 4.19 5.19 -1.97
N THR A 25 4.98 5.46 -0.92
CA THR A 25 5.11 4.54 0.22
C THR A 25 3.81 4.52 1.01
N LEU A 26 3.28 3.33 1.27
CA LEU A 26 2.07 3.13 2.04
C LEU A 26 2.37 3.21 3.55
N PRO A 27 1.46 3.76 4.36
CA PRO A 27 1.68 3.93 5.79
C PRO A 27 1.59 2.63 6.60
N ALA A 28 1.29 1.50 5.95
CA ALA A 28 1.19 0.19 6.59
C ALA A 28 1.41 -0.92 5.55
N ILE A 29 1.66 -2.14 6.03
CA ILE A 29 1.63 -3.33 5.20
C ILE A 29 0.19 -3.60 4.74
N VAL A 30 0.01 -3.96 3.48
CA VAL A 30 -1.29 -4.18 2.84
C VAL A 30 -1.45 -5.59 2.28
N ARG A 31 -2.69 -6.02 2.10
CA ARG A 31 -3.01 -7.32 1.48
C ARG A 31 -2.84 -7.25 -0.04
N LYS A 32 -2.46 -8.37 -0.65
CA LYS A 32 -2.31 -8.50 -2.12
C LYS A 32 -3.65 -8.39 -2.88
N LYS A 33 -4.76 -8.80 -2.26
CA LYS A 33 -6.11 -8.83 -2.87
C LYS A 33 -7.07 -7.94 -2.10
N GLY A 34 -8.16 -7.54 -2.76
CA GLY A 34 -9.22 -6.71 -2.18
C GLY A 34 -9.03 -5.21 -2.38
N SER A 35 -7.99 -4.81 -3.12
CA SER A 35 -7.80 -3.43 -3.55
C SER A 35 -8.82 -3.05 -4.62
N SER A 36 -9.30 -1.81 -4.59
CA SER A 36 -10.20 -1.25 -5.60
C SER A 36 -9.77 0.17 -5.96
N ALA A 37 -10.07 0.59 -7.19
CA ALA A 37 -9.84 1.96 -7.64
C ALA A 37 -11.10 2.52 -8.30
N ASN A 38 -11.38 3.80 -8.05
CA ASN A 38 -12.47 4.54 -8.69
C ASN A 38 -11.93 5.87 -9.20
N TYR A 39 -12.32 6.25 -10.41
CA TYR A 39 -11.97 7.56 -10.98
C TYR A 39 -13.26 8.33 -11.28
N LYS A 40 -13.42 9.49 -10.65
CA LYS A 40 -14.60 10.34 -10.82
C LYS A 40 -14.20 11.81 -10.64
N ASP A 41 -14.72 12.68 -11.50
CA ASP A 41 -14.55 14.14 -11.42
C ASP A 41 -13.08 14.58 -11.25
N GLY A 42 -12.15 13.98 -12.00
CA GLY A 42 -10.72 14.31 -11.95
C GLY A 42 -9.97 13.71 -10.75
N THR A 43 -10.64 12.97 -9.87
CA THR A 43 -10.07 12.39 -8.65
C THR A 43 -9.95 10.88 -8.78
N LEU A 44 -8.74 10.36 -8.52
CA LEU A 44 -8.47 8.93 -8.43
C LEU A 44 -8.47 8.49 -6.96
N GLU A 45 -9.49 7.73 -6.57
CA GLU A 45 -9.56 7.10 -5.26
C GLU A 45 -9.02 5.66 -5.35
N VAL A 46 -8.06 5.31 -4.50
CA VAL A 46 -7.53 3.95 -4.37
C VAL A 46 -7.75 3.47 -2.95
N ARG A 47 -8.47 2.37 -2.79
CA ARG A 47 -8.70 1.71 -1.49
C ARG A 47 -7.90 0.42 -1.44
N ILE A 48 -7.04 0.31 -0.44
CA ILE A 48 -6.18 -0.86 -0.24
C ILE A 48 -6.36 -1.37 1.19
N PRO A 49 -6.81 -2.63 1.39
CA PRO A 49 -6.99 -3.18 2.72
C PRO A 49 -5.64 -3.41 3.41
N LYS A 50 -5.49 -2.87 4.62
CA LYS A 50 -4.33 -3.14 5.48
C LYS A 50 -4.22 -4.63 5.76
N ASN A 51 -2.99 -5.14 5.80
CA ASN A 51 -2.74 -6.46 6.32
C ASN A 51 -2.75 -6.37 7.85
N ILE A 52 -3.93 -6.57 8.42
CA ILE A 52 -4.09 -6.76 9.86
C ILE A 52 -3.71 -8.22 10.12
N ASP A 53 -2.44 -8.44 10.38
CA ASP A 53 -1.93 -9.72 10.85
C ASP A 53 -1.44 -9.51 12.28
N MET A 54 -2.13 -10.11 13.24
CA MET A 54 -1.83 -9.99 14.67
C MET A 54 -0.73 -11.01 15.01
N GLN A 55 0.46 -10.81 14.45
CA GLN A 55 1.65 -11.61 14.81
C GLN A 55 2.35 -10.96 16.01
N PHE A 56 1.74 -11.08 17.18
CA PHE A 56 2.45 -10.84 18.44
C PHE A 56 3.19 -12.12 18.81
N SER A 57 4.51 -12.02 18.91
CA SER A 57 5.35 -13.02 19.55
C SER A 57 5.95 -12.39 20.80
N GLU A 58 5.86 -13.09 21.92
CA GLU A 58 6.63 -12.74 23.11
C GLU A 58 8.12 -12.90 22.80
N ILE A 59 8.92 -11.92 23.22
CA ILE A 59 10.37 -11.98 23.14
C ILE A 59 10.86 -12.26 24.55
N ASP A 60 11.57 -13.36 24.72
CA ASP A 60 12.17 -13.72 25.99
C ASP A 60 13.30 -12.72 26.33
N VAL A 61 13.27 -12.17 27.54
CA VAL A 61 14.30 -11.24 28.03
C VAL A 61 15.20 -12.00 28.99
N THR A 62 16.40 -12.37 28.53
CA THR A 62 17.30 -13.27 29.27
C THR A 62 18.01 -12.61 30.45
N GLU A 63 18.09 -11.28 30.50
CA GLU A 63 18.68 -10.52 31.62
C GLU A 63 17.90 -9.23 31.87
N ILE A 64 17.40 -9.05 33.10
CA ILE A 64 16.98 -7.77 33.66
C ILE A 64 17.89 -7.57 34.88
N LEU A 65 18.81 -6.61 34.80
CA LEU A 65 19.71 -6.22 35.91
C LEU A 65 18.96 -5.49 37.03
#